data_AF-A0A2T1NB89-F1
#
_entry.id   AF-A0A2T1NB89-F1
#
_cell.length_a   1.000
_cell.length_b   1.000
_cell.length_c   1.000
_cell.angle_alpha   90.00
_cell.angle_beta   90.00
_cell.angle_gamma   90.00
#
_symmetry.space_group_name_H-M   'P 1'
#
loop_
_entity.id
_entity.type
_entity.pdbx_description
1 polymer ?
#
loop_
_entity_poly.entity_id
_entity_poly.type
_entity_poly.pdbx_seq_one_letter_code
_entity_poly.pdbx_strand_id
1 'polypeptide(L)'
;MRYYFVQFIKLLFSTTLFWSGAFCLFITIRYFAIGAEEGIAITDFSFAKLLKFGLYLGGLIGLLYAIVEFVFDKFVAKNLSLSIIIFLKFLVYLVGMILFLSIIYARAEVELDLNLSNDLGWWQQNQVFWLLVGYFIICSQVFTFIKIANEKFGQGVFFNFLIGKYRKPREERRVFMFLDLKDSTKLAEQLGHYKYSKLIQSCFYDLNRVIGRYDAEIYQYVGDEAVLSWTYKRGVHQNNCIKLFYKYKEVLKKKEKWYLKQFGVIPTFKAGLHGGKLIVTEVGTVKKEIAYHGDVINTTARIQGECNKYEQSLLISESLYKTMYNLQKYDIKSIGEIPLKGKEELVKIYAVNLV
;
A
#
# COMPACT_ATOMS: atom_id res chain seq x y z
N MET A 1 -18.09 -1.30 -2.83
CA MET A 1 -18.20 0.13 -2.44
C MET A 1 -17.27 0.50 -1.26
N ARG A 2 -17.43 -0.09 -0.06
CA ARG A 2 -16.65 0.26 1.15
C ARG A 2 -15.11 0.23 1.00
N TYR A 3 -14.56 -0.69 0.20
CA TYR A 3 -13.11 -0.78 -0.01
C TYR A 3 -12.52 0.37 -0.83
N TYR A 4 -13.17 0.71 -1.95
CA TYR A 4 -12.77 1.83 -2.80
C TYR A 4 -12.88 3.14 -2.03
N PHE A 5 -13.92 3.28 -1.21
CA PHE A 5 -14.09 4.41 -0.32
C PHE A 5 -12.93 4.53 0.69
N VAL A 6 -12.57 3.45 1.40
CA VAL A 6 -11.45 3.49 2.36
C VAL A 6 -10.12 3.81 1.67
N GLN A 7 -9.88 3.30 0.46
CA GLN A 7 -8.69 3.65 -0.31
C GLN A 7 -8.67 5.11 -0.71
N PHE A 8 -9.80 5.64 -1.19
CA PHE A 8 -9.94 7.05 -1.53
C PHE A 8 -9.70 7.94 -0.31
N ILE A 9 -10.27 7.62 0.85
CA ILE A 9 -10.06 8.40 2.07
C ILE A 9 -8.60 8.39 2.52
N LYS A 10 -7.91 7.24 2.46
CA LYS A 10 -6.48 7.16 2.76
C LYS A 10 -5.65 8.03 1.81
N LEU A 11 -5.98 7.99 0.51
CA LEU A 11 -5.31 8.80 -0.51
C LEU A 11 -5.61 10.30 -0.34
N LEU A 12 -6.86 10.66 -0.04
CA LEU A 12 -7.27 12.03 0.23
C LEU A 12 -6.51 12.59 1.42
N PHE A 13 -6.43 11.83 2.53
CA PHE A 13 -5.68 12.27 3.69
C PHE A 13 -4.19 12.50 3.36
N SER A 14 -3.54 11.57 2.65
CA SER A 14 -2.12 11.72 2.31
C SER A 14 -1.84 12.85 1.33
N THR A 15 -2.70 13.05 0.33
CA THR A 15 -2.57 14.12 -0.67
C THR A 15 -2.86 15.49 -0.06
N THR A 16 -3.92 15.63 0.75
CA THR A 16 -4.21 16.87 1.47
C THR A 16 -3.07 17.25 2.40
N LEU A 17 -2.52 16.30 3.17
CA LEU A 17 -1.38 16.58 4.05
C LEU A 17 -0.14 17.01 3.26
N PHE A 18 0.17 16.30 2.17
CA PHE A 18 1.31 16.61 1.32
C PHE A 18 1.19 18.00 0.66
N TRP A 19 0.06 18.28 0.01
CA TRP A 19 -0.15 19.55 -0.70
C TRP A 19 -0.26 20.74 0.25
N SER A 20 -0.85 20.56 1.44
CA SER A 20 -0.84 21.60 2.48
C SER A 20 0.59 21.96 2.89
N GLY A 21 1.44 20.94 3.11
CA GLY A 21 2.87 21.15 3.37
C GLY A 21 3.60 21.83 2.22
N ALA A 22 3.35 21.40 0.98
CA ALA A 22 3.95 21.96 -0.22
C ALA A 22 3.58 23.45 -0.41
N PHE A 23 2.30 23.82 -0.31
CA PHE A 23 1.90 25.23 -0.43
C PHE A 23 2.43 26.09 0.71
N CYS A 24 2.44 25.59 1.95
CA CYS A 24 3.08 26.30 3.07
C CYS A 24 4.58 26.52 2.79
N LEU A 25 5.28 25.53 2.24
CA LEU A 25 6.69 25.65 1.87
C LEU A 25 6.89 26.68 0.76
N PHE A 26 6.08 26.64 -0.31
CA PHE A 26 6.13 27.60 -1.40
C PHE A 26 5.91 29.05 -0.90
N ILE A 27 4.89 29.25 -0.07
CA ILE A 27 4.57 30.55 0.53
C ILE A 27 5.71 31.03 1.42
N THR A 28 6.31 30.13 2.22
CA THR A 28 7.47 30.48 3.07
C THR A 28 8.66 30.92 2.23
N ILE A 29 8.99 30.18 1.16
CA ILE A 29 10.07 30.54 0.25
C ILE A 29 9.81 31.92 -0.37
N ARG A 30 8.59 32.17 -0.88
CA ARG A 30 8.23 33.46 -1.49
C ARG A 30 8.24 34.61 -0.48
N TYR A 31 7.74 34.39 0.73
CA TYR A 31 7.73 35.40 1.79
C TYR A 31 9.16 35.89 2.11
N PHE A 32 10.09 34.96 2.32
CA PHE A 32 11.48 35.33 2.62
C PHE A 32 12.27 35.83 1.40
N ALA A 33 11.95 35.35 0.20
CA ALA A 33 12.59 35.84 -1.03
C ALA A 33 12.23 37.32 -1.30
N ILE A 34 10.97 37.70 -1.16
CA ILE A 34 10.51 39.09 -1.35
C ILE A 34 11.19 40.02 -0.34
N GLY A 35 11.29 39.62 0.93
CA GLY A 35 11.97 40.42 1.96
C GLY A 35 13.49 40.57 1.75
N ALA A 36 14.12 39.67 0.99
CA ALA A 36 15.56 39.73 0.69
C ALA A 36 15.87 40.57 -0.56
N GLU A 37 14.99 40.59 -1.57
CA GLU A 37 15.22 41.31 -2.83
C GLU A 37 14.83 42.80 -2.77
N GLU A 38 13.82 43.17 -1.98
CA GLU A 38 13.28 44.54 -2.02
C GLU A 38 13.73 45.45 -0.86
N GLY A 39 14.40 44.91 0.18
CA GLY A 39 14.76 45.71 1.38
C GLY A 39 13.54 46.28 2.14
N ILE A 40 12.33 45.91 1.72
CA ILE A 40 11.07 46.28 2.34
C ILE A 40 10.91 45.40 3.57
N ALA A 41 10.81 46.02 4.75
CA ALA A 41 10.37 45.31 5.93
C ALA A 41 8.98 44.75 5.64
N ILE A 42 8.84 43.42 5.54
CA ILE A 42 7.55 42.76 5.30
C ILE A 42 6.62 43.09 6.48
N THR A 43 5.87 44.19 6.38
CA THR A 43 5.22 44.79 7.55
C THR A 43 3.70 44.82 7.49
N ASP A 44 3.07 44.44 6.37
CA ASP A 44 1.61 44.50 6.27
C ASP A 44 0.89 43.13 6.30
N PHE A 45 1.59 42.02 6.02
CA PHE A 45 0.96 40.69 6.01
C PHE A 45 1.51 39.77 7.09
N SER A 46 0.63 39.38 8.02
CA SER A 46 0.94 38.36 9.03
C SER A 46 1.31 37.03 8.35
N PHE A 47 2.55 36.57 8.56
CA PHE A 47 3.03 35.27 8.09
C PHE A 47 2.07 34.12 8.44
N ALA A 48 1.46 34.16 9.63
CA ALA A 48 0.47 33.16 10.04
C ALA A 48 -0.81 33.16 9.18
N LYS A 49 -1.27 34.32 8.68
CA LYS A 49 -2.40 34.40 7.76
C LYS A 49 -2.05 33.80 6.41
N LEU A 50 -0.85 34.05 5.90
CA LEU A 50 -0.35 33.48 4.65
C LEU A 50 -0.22 31.94 4.74
N LEU A 51 0.27 31.41 5.87
CA LEU A 51 0.31 29.96 6.09
C LEU A 51 -1.10 29.35 6.16
N LYS A 52 -2.07 30.00 6.82
CA LYS A 52 -3.47 29.55 6.82
C LYS A 52 -4.02 29.49 5.41
N PHE A 53 -3.76 30.51 4.59
CA PHE A 53 -4.12 30.49 3.17
C PHE A 53 -3.47 29.30 2.43
N GLY A 54 -2.19 29.02 2.68
CA GLY A 54 -1.50 27.84 2.16
C GLY A 54 -2.16 26.51 2.54
N LEU A 55 -2.64 26.37 3.79
CA LEU A 55 -3.37 25.19 4.24
C LEU A 55 -4.71 25.03 3.49
N TYR A 56 -5.47 26.11 3.29
CA TYR A 56 -6.72 26.07 2.52
C TYR A 56 -6.47 25.70 1.05
N LEU A 57 -5.48 26.34 0.41
CA LEU A 57 -5.07 26.02 -0.96
C LEU A 57 -4.64 24.55 -1.10
N GLY A 58 -3.78 24.08 -0.20
CA GLY A 58 -3.32 22.70 -0.20
C GLY A 58 -4.42 21.69 0.09
N GLY A 59 -5.43 22.05 0.87
CA GLY A 59 -6.65 21.25 1.04
C GLY A 59 -7.42 21.06 -0.26
N LEU A 60 -7.69 22.16 -0.97
CA LEU A 60 -8.45 22.15 -2.24
C LEU A 60 -7.70 21.43 -3.35
N ILE A 61 -6.42 21.77 -3.55
CA ILE A 61 -5.58 21.10 -4.54
C ILE A 61 -5.35 19.65 -4.16
N GLY A 62 -5.16 19.34 -2.88
CA GLY A 62 -5.05 17.97 -2.39
C GLY A 62 -6.28 17.13 -2.71
N LEU A 63 -7.48 17.68 -2.57
CA LEU A 63 -8.72 17.01 -2.97
C LEU A 63 -8.78 16.75 -4.48
N LEU A 64 -8.50 17.76 -5.30
CA LEU A 64 -8.45 17.60 -6.75
C LEU A 64 -7.45 16.50 -7.15
N TYR A 65 -6.24 16.56 -6.58
CA TYR A 65 -5.18 15.61 -6.83
C TYR A 65 -5.59 14.18 -6.41
N ALA A 66 -6.23 14.02 -5.26
CA ALA A 66 -6.76 12.73 -4.79
C ALA A 66 -7.77 12.13 -5.77
N ILE A 67 -8.69 12.95 -6.28
CA ILE A 67 -9.71 12.52 -7.24
C ILE A 67 -9.04 12.06 -8.54
N VAL A 68 -8.13 12.87 -9.09
CA VAL A 68 -7.42 12.53 -10.34
C VAL A 68 -6.61 11.26 -10.15
N GLU A 69 -5.77 11.17 -9.12
CA GLU A 69 -4.98 9.96 -8.84
C GLU A 69 -5.85 8.71 -8.67
N PHE A 70 -6.94 8.80 -7.91
CA PHE A 70 -7.84 7.67 -7.68
C PHE A 70 -8.52 7.20 -8.96
N VAL A 71 -9.03 8.15 -9.77
CA VAL A 71 -9.72 7.82 -11.02
C VAL A 71 -8.75 7.17 -12.01
N PHE A 72 -7.56 7.74 -12.15
CA PHE A 72 -6.55 7.21 -13.06
C PHE A 72 -6.10 5.80 -12.65
N ASP A 73 -5.76 5.58 -11.38
CA ASP A 73 -5.29 4.28 -10.90
C ASP A 73 -6.35 3.17 -11.03
N LYS A 74 -7.63 3.48 -10.82
CA LYS A 74 -8.70 2.47 -10.76
C LYS A 74 -9.37 2.21 -12.09
N PHE A 75 -9.56 3.25 -12.91
CA PHE A 75 -10.41 3.19 -14.09
C PHE A 75 -9.65 3.39 -15.40
N VAL A 76 -8.60 4.24 -15.43
CA VAL A 76 -7.94 4.64 -16.69
C VAL A 76 -6.66 3.84 -16.96
N ALA A 77 -5.85 3.57 -15.94
CA ALA A 77 -4.49 3.04 -16.10
C ALA A 77 -4.39 1.62 -16.66
N LYS A 78 -5.49 0.85 -16.67
CA LYS A 78 -5.46 -0.58 -17.02
C LYS A 78 -5.14 -0.85 -18.50
N ASN A 79 -5.40 0.11 -19.38
CA ASN A 79 -5.35 -0.10 -20.83
C ASN A 79 -4.42 0.90 -21.56
N LEU A 80 -3.67 1.74 -20.83
CA LEU A 80 -2.84 2.79 -21.42
C LEU A 80 -1.38 2.63 -20.99
N SER A 81 -0.46 3.07 -21.86
CA SER A 81 0.95 3.15 -21.51
C SER A 81 1.19 4.23 -20.44
N LEU A 82 2.25 4.05 -19.65
CA LEU A 82 2.60 4.96 -18.55
C LEU A 82 2.82 6.41 -19.05
N SER A 83 3.42 6.59 -20.22
CA SER A 83 3.64 7.91 -20.80
C SER A 83 2.33 8.66 -21.11
N ILE A 84 1.33 7.96 -21.64
CA ILE A 84 0.01 8.55 -21.94
C ILE A 84 -0.68 8.96 -20.64
N ILE A 85 -0.59 8.12 -19.61
CA ILE A 85 -1.18 8.40 -18.29
C ILE A 85 -0.58 9.68 -17.68
N ILE A 86 0.74 9.84 -17.75
CA ILE A 86 1.42 11.04 -17.24
C ILE A 86 0.99 12.28 -18.01
N PHE A 87 0.93 12.20 -19.34
CA PHE A 87 0.53 13.33 -20.18
C PHE A 87 -0.92 13.77 -19.91
N LEU A 88 -1.86 12.83 -19.82
CA LEU A 88 -3.26 13.14 -19.51
C LEU A 88 -3.42 13.76 -18.11
N LYS A 89 -2.71 13.25 -17.10
CA LYS A 89 -2.69 13.85 -15.76
C LYS A 89 -2.17 15.29 -15.80
N PHE A 90 -1.09 15.53 -16.53
CA PHE A 90 -0.54 16.88 -16.71
C PHE A 90 -1.58 17.85 -17.28
N LEU A 91 -2.29 17.46 -18.35
CA LEU A 91 -3.34 18.29 -18.93
C LEU A 91 -4.47 18.60 -17.94
N VAL A 92 -4.95 17.59 -17.21
CA VAL A 92 -6.01 17.76 -16.20
C VAL A 92 -5.54 18.70 -15.08
N TYR A 93 -4.30 18.56 -14.61
CA TYR A 93 -3.74 19.43 -13.59
C TYR A 93 -3.53 20.87 -14.09
N LEU A 94 -3.07 21.05 -15.33
CA LEU A 94 -2.88 22.37 -15.93
C LEU A 94 -4.20 23.12 -16.07
N VAL A 95 -5.23 22.46 -16.63
CA VAL A 95 -6.58 23.06 -16.75
C VAL A 95 -7.16 23.34 -15.37
N GLY A 96 -7.04 22.40 -14.43
CA GLY A 96 -7.50 22.59 -13.05
C GLY A 96 -6.83 23.77 -12.37
N MET A 97 -5.53 23.96 -12.56
CA MET A 97 -4.78 25.10 -12.04
C MET A 97 -5.20 26.43 -12.66
N ILE A 98 -5.38 26.49 -14.00
CA ILE A 98 -5.83 27.70 -14.69
C ILE A 98 -7.18 28.14 -14.12
N LEU A 99 -8.15 27.23 -14.06
CA LEU A 99 -9.49 27.53 -13.53
C LEU A 99 -9.42 27.97 -12.07
N PHE A 100 -8.67 27.25 -11.25
CA PHE A 100 -8.55 27.53 -9.83
C PHE A 100 -7.91 28.90 -9.53
N LEU A 101 -6.79 29.21 -10.20
CA LEU A 101 -6.13 30.50 -10.03
C LEU A 101 -6.95 31.65 -10.61
N SER A 102 -7.66 31.44 -11.71
CA SER A 102 -8.58 32.45 -12.27
C SER A 102 -9.70 32.81 -11.29
N ILE A 103 -10.22 31.82 -10.54
CA ILE A 103 -11.20 32.04 -9.47
C ILE A 103 -10.57 32.83 -8.32
N ILE A 104 -9.34 32.48 -7.90
CA ILE A 104 -8.64 33.20 -6.84
C ILE A 104 -8.37 34.65 -7.23
N TYR A 105 -7.89 34.90 -8.45
CA TYR A 105 -7.64 36.25 -8.95
C TYR A 105 -8.92 37.06 -9.03
N ALA A 106 -10.01 36.50 -9.57
CA ALA A 106 -11.32 37.17 -9.60
C ALA A 106 -11.82 37.56 -8.20
N ARG A 107 -11.60 36.72 -7.19
CA ARG A 107 -11.98 37.03 -5.80
C ARG A 107 -11.07 38.09 -5.19
N ALA A 108 -9.76 38.00 -5.42
CA ALA A 108 -8.80 38.97 -4.91
C ALA A 108 -9.00 40.36 -5.53
N GLU A 109 -9.35 40.44 -6.82
CA GLU A 109 -9.68 41.68 -7.53
C GLU A 109 -10.82 42.44 -6.81
N VAL A 110 -11.90 41.74 -6.49
CA VAL A 110 -13.08 42.32 -5.80
C VAL A 110 -12.81 42.65 -4.33
N GLU A 111 -12.04 41.81 -3.62
CA GLU A 111 -11.83 41.97 -2.18
C GLU A 111 -10.75 42.98 -1.82
N LEU A 112 -9.75 43.15 -2.69
CA LEU A 112 -8.58 44.02 -2.47
C LEU A 112 -8.57 45.26 -3.37
N ASP A 113 -9.58 45.43 -4.24
CA ASP A 113 -9.67 46.53 -5.22
C ASP A 113 -8.41 46.66 -6.10
N LEU A 114 -7.86 45.51 -6.48
CA LEU A 114 -6.64 45.41 -7.29
C LEU A 114 -7.02 45.23 -8.76
N ASN A 115 -6.34 45.90 -9.69
CA ASN A 115 -6.49 45.64 -11.12
C ASN A 115 -5.62 44.44 -11.55
N LEU A 116 -6.10 43.23 -11.28
CA LEU A 116 -5.43 41.99 -11.69
C LEU A 116 -5.88 41.60 -13.10
N SER A 117 -4.94 41.45 -14.04
CA SER A 117 -5.25 40.96 -15.39
C SER A 117 -5.76 39.52 -15.33
N ASN A 118 -7.09 39.33 -15.34
CA ASN A 118 -7.75 38.01 -15.32
C ASN A 118 -8.43 37.67 -16.67
N ASP A 119 -7.95 38.28 -17.75
CA ASP A 119 -8.44 38.04 -19.10
C ASP A 119 -8.17 36.59 -19.55
N LEU A 120 -8.92 36.14 -20.56
CA LEU A 120 -8.68 34.86 -21.22
C LEU A 120 -7.23 34.78 -21.70
N GLY A 121 -6.47 33.85 -21.11
CA GLY A 121 -5.05 33.65 -21.45
C GLY A 121 -4.05 34.41 -20.57
N TRP A 122 -4.47 35.04 -19.47
CA TRP A 122 -3.58 35.72 -18.50
C TRP A 122 -2.37 34.86 -18.09
N TRP A 123 -2.57 33.54 -18.01
CA TRP A 123 -1.58 32.56 -17.60
C TRP A 123 -0.42 32.38 -18.60
N GLN A 124 -0.58 32.79 -19.86
CA GLN A 124 0.42 32.56 -20.90
C GLN A 124 1.70 33.36 -20.66
N GLN A 125 1.55 34.64 -20.28
CA GLN A 125 2.67 35.57 -20.08
C GLN A 125 3.03 35.74 -18.59
N ASN A 126 2.22 35.22 -17.69
CA ASN A 126 2.44 35.37 -16.25
C ASN A 126 3.56 34.44 -15.75
N GLN A 127 4.69 35.03 -15.34
CA GLN A 127 5.86 34.29 -14.84
C GLN A 127 5.57 33.55 -13.53
N VAL A 128 4.76 34.15 -12.64
CA VAL A 128 4.40 33.53 -11.35
C VAL A 128 3.54 32.29 -11.57
N PHE A 129 2.64 32.31 -12.57
CA PHE A 129 1.87 31.14 -12.96
C PHE A 129 2.78 29.99 -13.39
N TRP A 130 3.72 30.24 -14.32
CA TRP A 130 4.62 29.20 -14.79
C TRP A 130 5.59 28.69 -13.73
N LEU A 131 6.03 29.57 -12.81
CA LEU A 131 6.78 29.16 -11.61
C LEU A 131 5.95 28.20 -10.75
N LEU A 132 4.67 28.51 -10.52
CA LEU A 132 3.77 27.68 -9.72
C LEU A 132 3.47 26.35 -10.43
N VAL A 133 3.30 26.35 -11.76
CA VAL A 133 3.20 25.12 -12.57
C VAL A 133 4.46 24.27 -12.42
N GLY A 134 5.66 24.87 -12.55
CA GLY A 134 6.92 24.17 -12.37
C GLY A 134 7.07 23.56 -10.98
N TYR A 135 6.75 24.32 -9.94
CA TYR A 135 6.73 23.85 -8.55
C TYR A 135 5.75 22.68 -8.37
N PHE A 136 4.53 22.81 -8.90
CA PHE A 136 3.50 21.78 -8.85
C PHE A 136 3.96 20.49 -9.53
N ILE A 137 4.58 20.58 -10.71
CA ILE A 137 5.11 19.40 -11.43
C ILE A 137 6.15 18.69 -10.56
N ILE A 138 7.11 19.42 -9.99
CA ILE A 138 8.15 18.84 -9.13
C ILE A 138 7.54 18.16 -7.91
N CYS A 139 6.64 18.84 -7.19
CA CYS A 139 5.95 18.28 -6.03
C CYS A 139 5.12 17.03 -6.40
N SER A 140 4.45 17.03 -7.56
CA SER A 140 3.71 15.88 -8.07
C SER A 140 4.64 14.69 -8.37
N GLN A 141 5.83 14.92 -8.94
CA GLN A 141 6.82 13.86 -9.14
C GLN A 141 7.33 13.29 -7.81
N VAL A 142 7.60 14.16 -6.83
CA VAL A 142 8.01 13.74 -5.48
C VAL A 142 6.91 12.90 -4.81
N PHE A 143 5.65 13.33 -4.87
CA PHE A 143 4.53 12.56 -4.33
C PHE A 143 4.41 11.19 -5.01
N THR A 144 4.49 11.17 -6.34
CA THR A 144 4.41 9.93 -7.13
C THR A 144 5.56 8.99 -6.78
N PHE A 145 6.78 9.50 -6.62
CA PHE A 145 7.93 8.72 -6.17
C PHE A 145 7.71 8.11 -4.78
N ILE A 146 7.24 8.90 -3.81
CA ILE A 146 6.94 8.43 -2.45
C ILE A 146 5.85 7.35 -2.48
N LYS A 147 4.81 7.52 -3.32
CA LYS A 147 3.73 6.55 -3.50
C LYS A 147 4.27 5.23 -4.06
N ILE A 148 5.00 5.27 -5.17
CA ILE A 148 5.60 4.10 -5.81
C ILE A 148 6.57 3.40 -4.85
N ALA A 149 7.39 4.16 -4.12
CA ALA A 149 8.30 3.61 -3.13
C ALA A 149 7.53 2.89 -2.00
N ASN A 150 6.50 3.50 -1.45
CA ASN A 150 5.65 2.85 -0.43
C ASN A 150 4.96 1.59 -0.97
N GLU A 151 4.53 1.58 -2.23
CA GLU A 151 3.94 0.39 -2.87
C GLU A 151 4.98 -0.72 -3.08
N LYS A 152 6.21 -0.36 -3.46
CA LYS A 152 7.30 -1.31 -3.72
C LYS A 152 7.87 -1.93 -2.45
N PHE A 153 8.07 -1.14 -1.39
CA PHE A 153 8.61 -1.62 -0.12
C PHE A 153 7.54 -2.21 0.81
N GLY A 154 6.26 -1.94 0.54
CA GLY A 154 5.14 -2.28 1.43
C GLY A 154 4.77 -1.14 2.38
N GLN A 155 3.50 -1.12 2.80
CA GLN A 155 2.92 -0.01 3.57
C GLN A 155 3.70 0.25 4.88
N GLY A 156 4.29 1.45 4.99
CA GLY A 156 5.02 1.89 6.19
C GLY A 156 6.46 1.36 6.30
N VAL A 157 6.89 0.44 5.42
CA VAL A 157 8.26 -0.08 5.39
C VAL A 157 9.22 0.96 4.82
N PHE A 158 8.83 1.66 3.76
CA PHE A 158 9.66 2.70 3.14
C PHE A 158 10.06 3.80 4.12
N PHE A 159 9.13 4.28 4.95
CA PHE A 159 9.46 5.28 5.98
C PHE A 159 10.43 4.74 7.02
N ASN A 160 10.21 3.50 7.50
CA ASN A 160 11.13 2.84 8.43
C ASN A 160 12.54 2.65 7.83
N PHE A 161 12.62 2.41 6.52
CA PHE A 161 13.87 2.34 5.78
C PHE A 161 14.57 3.71 5.70
N LEU A 162 13.84 4.78 5.36
CA LEU A 162 14.39 6.14 5.29
C LEU A 162 14.97 6.62 6.63
N ILE A 163 14.27 6.39 7.74
CA ILE A 163 14.75 6.75 9.07
C ILE A 163 15.83 5.79 9.61
N GLY A 164 16.19 4.76 8.84
CA GLY A 164 17.20 3.78 9.22
C GLY A 164 16.82 2.89 10.41
N LYS A 165 15.51 2.67 10.65
CA LYS A 165 14.99 1.94 11.82
C LYS A 165 15.63 0.55 11.97
N TYR A 166 15.89 -0.12 10.86
CA TYR A 166 16.38 -1.51 10.80
C TYR A 166 17.86 -1.64 10.42
N ARG A 167 18.63 -0.54 10.37
CA ARG A 167 20.08 -0.59 10.13
C ARG A 167 20.83 -1.37 11.22
N LYS A 168 20.32 -1.33 12.46
CA LYS A 168 20.74 -2.21 13.54
C LYS A 168 19.67 -3.30 13.73
N PRO A 169 20.06 -4.55 13.99
CA PRO A 169 19.12 -5.61 14.30
C PRO A 169 18.18 -5.24 15.45
N ARG A 170 16.89 -5.50 15.30
CA ARG A 170 15.87 -5.24 16.33
C ARG A 170 15.00 -6.46 16.55
N GLU A 171 14.75 -6.80 17.81
CA GLU A 171 13.75 -7.81 18.15
C GLU A 171 12.35 -7.24 17.93
N GLU A 172 11.55 -7.91 17.09
CA GLU A 172 10.13 -7.65 16.93
C GLU A 172 9.33 -8.94 17.11
N ARG A 173 8.04 -8.80 17.45
CA ARG A 173 7.10 -9.92 17.45
C ARG A 173 6.19 -9.81 16.23
N ARG A 174 6.15 -10.86 15.42
CA ARG A 174 5.37 -10.90 14.17
C ARG A 174 4.61 -12.21 14.02
N VAL A 175 3.58 -12.19 13.19
CA VAL A 175 2.87 -13.37 12.68
C VAL A 175 3.24 -13.53 11.22
N PHE A 176 3.50 -14.77 10.79
CA PHE A 176 3.73 -15.11 9.39
C PHE A 176 2.67 -16.09 8.91
N MET A 177 2.35 -15.98 7.62
CA MET A 177 1.59 -16.97 6.85
C MET A 177 2.42 -17.38 5.66
N PHE A 178 2.62 -18.68 5.49
CA PHE A 178 3.07 -19.27 4.24
C PHE A 178 1.83 -19.76 3.50
N LEU A 179 1.55 -19.17 2.33
CA LEU A 179 0.35 -19.46 1.53
C LEU A 179 0.79 -20.04 0.18
N ASP A 180 0.52 -21.32 -0.01
CA ASP A 180 1.09 -22.12 -1.09
C ASP A 180 0.01 -22.77 -1.96
N LEU A 181 0.28 -22.89 -3.25
CA LEU A 181 -0.65 -23.51 -4.20
C LEU A 181 -0.59 -25.03 -4.05
N LYS A 182 -1.75 -25.66 -3.86
CA LYS A 182 -1.82 -27.12 -3.78
C LYS A 182 -1.54 -27.74 -5.16
N ASP A 183 -0.75 -28.82 -5.17
CA ASP A 183 -0.40 -29.61 -6.36
C ASP A 183 0.22 -28.77 -7.49
N SER A 184 1.02 -27.77 -7.13
CA SER A 184 1.56 -26.78 -8.07
C SER A 184 2.46 -27.37 -9.15
N THR A 185 3.29 -28.37 -8.83
CA THR A 185 4.10 -29.10 -9.83
C THR A 185 3.22 -29.75 -10.89
N LYS A 186 2.17 -30.46 -10.46
CA LYS A 186 1.20 -31.10 -11.37
C LYS A 186 0.48 -30.08 -12.22
N LEU A 187 0.09 -28.94 -11.63
CA LEU A 187 -0.54 -27.85 -12.38
C LEU A 187 0.41 -27.21 -13.41
N ALA A 188 1.69 -27.06 -13.08
CA ALA A 188 2.70 -26.52 -13.99
C ALA A 188 2.93 -27.45 -15.18
N GLU A 189 3.00 -28.76 -14.96
CA GLU A 189 3.10 -29.77 -16.01
C GLU A 189 1.86 -29.78 -16.92
N GLN A 190 0.66 -29.72 -16.34
CA GLN A 190 -0.60 -29.76 -17.09
C GLN A 190 -0.87 -28.50 -17.91
N LEU A 191 -0.51 -27.32 -17.40
CA LEU A 191 -0.82 -26.04 -18.04
C LEU A 191 0.30 -25.55 -18.95
N GLY A 192 1.53 -26.02 -18.74
CA GLY A 192 2.73 -25.46 -19.36
C GLY A 192 3.09 -24.09 -18.77
N HIS A 193 4.36 -23.69 -18.94
CA HIS A 193 4.96 -22.54 -18.24
C HIS A 193 4.20 -21.22 -18.41
N TYR A 194 3.75 -20.90 -19.62
CA TYR A 194 3.08 -19.63 -19.91
C TYR A 194 1.72 -19.51 -19.21
N LYS A 195 0.88 -20.54 -19.34
CA LYS A 195 -0.48 -20.55 -18.78
C LYS A 195 -0.43 -20.70 -17.25
N TYR A 196 0.53 -21.48 -16.73
CA TYR A 196 0.81 -21.56 -15.30
C TYR A 196 1.24 -20.20 -14.73
N SER A 197 2.17 -19.50 -15.39
CA SER A 197 2.60 -18.16 -14.95
C SER A 197 1.42 -17.17 -14.91
N LYS A 198 0.53 -17.20 -15.91
CA LYS A 198 -0.71 -16.40 -15.89
C LYS A 198 -1.68 -16.80 -14.78
N LEU A 199 -1.77 -18.09 -14.43
CA LEU A 199 -2.58 -18.57 -13.31
C LEU A 199 -2.05 -17.96 -12.00
N ILE A 200 -0.74 -18.09 -11.74
CA ILE A 200 -0.09 -17.54 -10.53
C ILE A 200 -0.28 -16.01 -10.45
N GLN A 201 -0.04 -15.29 -11.55
CA GLN A 201 -0.27 -13.85 -11.62
C GLN A 201 -1.72 -13.48 -11.25
N SER A 202 -2.69 -14.24 -11.75
CA SER A 202 -4.11 -14.01 -11.48
C SER A 202 -4.46 -14.28 -10.01
N CYS A 203 -3.93 -15.37 -9.43
CA CYS A 203 -4.08 -15.71 -8.02
C CYS A 203 -3.53 -14.60 -7.11
N PHE A 204 -2.29 -14.15 -7.34
CA PHE A 204 -1.68 -13.08 -6.54
C PHE A 204 -2.35 -11.73 -6.74
N TYR A 205 -2.84 -11.43 -7.94
CA TYR A 205 -3.67 -10.24 -8.16
C TYR A 205 -4.93 -10.25 -7.28
N ASP A 206 -5.59 -11.40 -7.15
CA ASP A 206 -6.76 -11.56 -6.30
C ASP A 206 -6.44 -11.55 -4.80
N LEU A 207 -5.29 -12.10 -4.40
CA LEU A 207 -4.77 -11.97 -3.04
C LEU A 207 -4.54 -10.50 -2.68
N ASN A 208 -3.89 -9.73 -3.57
CA ASN A 208 -3.54 -8.31 -3.34
C ASN A 208 -4.77 -7.42 -3.13
N ARG A 209 -5.93 -7.82 -3.64
CA ARG A 209 -7.21 -7.11 -3.41
C ARG A 209 -7.75 -7.25 -1.99
N VAL A 210 -7.33 -8.27 -1.26
CA VAL A 210 -7.83 -8.57 0.10
C VAL A 210 -6.82 -8.29 1.21
N ILE A 211 -5.51 -8.43 0.98
CA ILE A 211 -4.45 -8.26 2.01
C ILE A 211 -4.61 -6.97 2.84
N GLY A 212 -4.82 -5.84 2.19
CA GLY A 212 -4.86 -4.54 2.85
C GLY A 212 -6.11 -4.30 3.71
N ARG A 213 -7.13 -5.18 3.64
CA ARG A 213 -8.30 -5.14 4.54
C ARG A 213 -8.05 -5.86 5.86
N TYR A 214 -7.02 -6.69 5.92
CA TYR A 214 -6.64 -7.50 7.08
C TYR A 214 -5.24 -7.13 7.57
N ASP A 215 -4.77 -5.92 7.25
CA ASP A 215 -3.49 -5.34 7.66
C ASP A 215 -2.26 -6.23 7.41
N ALA A 216 -2.34 -7.07 6.38
CA ALA A 216 -1.25 -7.96 5.99
C ALA A 216 -0.26 -7.26 5.06
N GLU A 217 1.02 -7.54 5.27
CA GLU A 217 2.13 -7.10 4.43
C GLU A 217 2.65 -8.33 3.65
N ILE A 218 2.84 -8.20 2.34
CA ILE A 218 3.55 -9.22 1.58
C ILE A 218 5.03 -9.05 1.89
N TYR A 219 5.63 -10.09 2.48
CA TYR A 219 7.06 -10.14 2.66
C TYR A 219 7.76 -10.49 1.35
N GLN A 220 7.34 -11.57 0.70
CA GLN A 220 7.89 -12.00 -0.59
C GLN A 220 6.94 -12.95 -1.32
N TYR A 221 7.15 -13.07 -2.63
CA TYR A 221 6.64 -14.16 -3.44
C TYR A 221 7.78 -15.11 -3.77
N VAL A 222 7.57 -16.41 -3.59
CA VAL A 222 8.56 -17.47 -3.87
C VAL A 222 7.90 -18.49 -4.79
N GLY A 223 8.06 -18.32 -6.10
CA GLY A 223 7.36 -19.13 -7.10
C GLY A 223 5.84 -18.95 -7.01
N ASP A 224 5.15 -20.00 -6.60
CA ASP A 224 3.70 -20.09 -6.37
C ASP A 224 3.28 -19.87 -4.91
N GLU A 225 4.24 -19.64 -4.03
CA GLU A 225 4.03 -19.31 -2.63
C GLU A 225 4.03 -17.80 -2.39
N ALA A 226 3.11 -17.33 -1.55
CA ALA A 226 3.12 -15.98 -0.99
C ALA A 226 3.42 -16.05 0.52
N VAL A 227 4.45 -15.33 0.95
CA VAL A 227 4.76 -15.17 2.37
C VAL A 227 4.20 -13.84 2.85
N LEU A 228 3.23 -13.92 3.77
CA LEU A 228 2.56 -12.77 4.35
C LEU A 228 3.03 -12.58 5.80
N SER A 229 3.04 -11.33 6.25
CA SER A 229 3.43 -11.01 7.61
C SER A 229 2.54 -9.92 8.21
N TRP A 230 2.49 -9.90 9.54
CA TRP A 230 1.84 -8.86 10.33
C TRP A 230 2.73 -8.48 11.51
N THR A 231 2.61 -7.25 11.99
CA THR A 231 2.93 -7.00 13.40
C THR A 231 2.03 -7.87 14.27
N TYR A 232 2.55 -8.40 15.37
CA TYR A 232 1.80 -9.39 16.16
C TYR A 232 0.40 -8.92 16.54
N LYS A 233 0.28 -7.66 17.01
CA LYS A 233 -1.00 -7.03 17.38
C LYS A 233 -1.99 -7.02 16.22
N ARG A 234 -1.57 -6.63 15.01
CA ARG A 234 -2.45 -6.54 13.84
C ARG A 234 -2.89 -7.91 13.34
N GLY A 235 -2.01 -8.91 13.40
CA GLY A 235 -2.32 -10.27 12.95
C GLY A 235 -3.37 -10.96 13.81
N VAL A 236 -3.28 -10.81 15.14
CA VAL A 236 -4.25 -11.41 16.09
C VAL A 236 -5.50 -10.55 16.28
N HIS A 237 -5.45 -9.24 15.96
CA HIS A 237 -6.60 -8.35 16.07
C HIS A 237 -7.78 -8.90 15.27
N GLN A 238 -8.86 -9.23 15.98
CA GLN A 238 -10.04 -9.88 15.42
C GLN A 238 -9.73 -11.10 14.53
N ASN A 239 -8.62 -11.82 14.80
CA ASN A 239 -8.13 -12.95 14.02
C ASN A 239 -7.88 -12.62 12.54
N ASN A 240 -7.36 -11.42 12.24
CA ASN A 240 -7.08 -10.96 10.89
C ASN A 240 -6.32 -11.98 10.04
N CYS A 241 -5.29 -12.63 10.59
CA CYS A 241 -4.51 -13.63 9.87
C CYS A 241 -5.35 -14.83 9.40
N ILE A 242 -6.23 -15.39 10.24
CA ILE A 242 -7.16 -16.47 9.85
C ILE A 242 -8.21 -15.95 8.86
N LYS A 243 -8.80 -14.78 9.15
CA LYS A 243 -9.85 -14.20 8.30
C LYS A 243 -9.35 -13.91 6.89
N LEU A 244 -8.09 -13.47 6.73
CA LEU A 244 -7.51 -13.23 5.41
C LEU A 244 -7.49 -14.51 4.58
N PHE A 245 -7.03 -15.64 5.14
CA PHE A 245 -6.98 -16.93 4.45
C PHE A 245 -8.37 -17.32 3.93
N TYR A 246 -9.38 -17.31 4.82
CA TYR A 246 -10.74 -17.66 4.44
C TYR A 246 -11.37 -16.67 3.45
N LYS A 247 -11.04 -15.38 3.58
CA LYS A 247 -11.51 -14.39 2.62
C LYS A 247 -10.91 -14.61 1.24
N TYR A 248 -9.64 -14.97 1.16
CA TYR A 248 -8.98 -15.29 -0.09
C TYR A 248 -9.60 -16.55 -0.73
N LYS A 249 -9.84 -17.61 0.05
CA LYS A 249 -10.57 -18.81 -0.39
C LYS A 249 -11.95 -18.48 -0.96
N GLU A 250 -12.70 -17.58 -0.30
CA GLU A 250 -14.00 -17.08 -0.79
C GLU A 250 -13.87 -16.33 -2.12
N VAL A 251 -12.83 -15.51 -2.30
CA VAL A 251 -12.58 -14.77 -3.56
C VAL A 251 -12.32 -15.74 -4.72
N LEU A 252 -11.49 -16.77 -4.51
CA LEU A 252 -11.22 -17.80 -5.52
C LEU A 252 -12.50 -18.57 -5.86
N LYS A 253 -13.29 -18.96 -4.86
CA LYS A 253 -14.59 -19.64 -5.06
C LYS A 253 -15.56 -18.78 -5.88
N LYS A 254 -15.68 -17.48 -5.56
CA LYS A 254 -16.52 -16.55 -6.33
C LYS A 254 -16.09 -16.40 -7.80
N LYS A 255 -14.84 -16.70 -8.09
CA LYS A 255 -14.26 -16.64 -9.45
C LYS A 255 -14.08 -18.01 -10.08
N GLU A 256 -14.63 -19.08 -9.50
CA GLU A 256 -14.44 -20.46 -9.99
C GLU A 256 -14.72 -20.60 -11.49
N LYS A 257 -15.84 -20.03 -11.98
CA LYS A 257 -16.24 -20.11 -13.39
C LYS A 257 -15.23 -19.41 -14.30
N TRP A 258 -14.65 -18.31 -13.84
CA TRP A 258 -13.63 -17.59 -14.59
C TRP A 258 -12.32 -18.38 -14.62
N TYR A 259 -11.87 -18.92 -13.49
CA TYR A 259 -10.66 -19.74 -13.43
C TYR A 259 -10.79 -21.02 -14.27
N LEU A 260 -11.93 -21.71 -14.20
CA LEU A 260 -12.22 -22.85 -15.06
C LEU A 260 -12.18 -22.48 -16.54
N LYS A 261 -12.81 -21.36 -16.94
CA LYS A 261 -12.81 -20.91 -18.34
C LYS A 261 -11.41 -20.56 -18.84
N GLN A 262 -10.59 -19.89 -18.02
CA GLN A 262 -9.27 -19.41 -18.45
C GLN A 262 -8.19 -20.49 -18.34
N PHE A 263 -8.24 -21.32 -17.30
CA PHE A 263 -7.17 -22.22 -16.93
C PHE A 263 -7.57 -23.70 -16.98
N GLY A 264 -8.86 -24.03 -16.93
CA GLY A 264 -9.35 -25.41 -16.84
C GLY A 264 -9.28 -25.99 -15.42
N VAL A 265 -8.86 -25.20 -14.43
CA VAL A 265 -8.67 -25.62 -13.05
C VAL A 265 -9.13 -24.51 -12.09
N ILE A 266 -9.56 -24.90 -10.89
CA ILE A 266 -9.81 -23.96 -9.79
C ILE A 266 -8.60 -24.02 -8.86
N PRO A 267 -7.83 -22.94 -8.69
CA PRO A 267 -6.67 -22.96 -7.82
C PRO A 267 -7.11 -23.10 -6.35
N THR A 268 -6.42 -23.96 -5.61
CA THR A 268 -6.66 -24.17 -4.17
C THR A 268 -5.37 -23.93 -3.41
N PHE A 269 -5.43 -23.15 -2.34
CA PHE A 269 -4.28 -22.83 -1.51
C PHE A 269 -4.37 -23.49 -0.14
N LYS A 270 -3.21 -23.82 0.40
CA LYS A 270 -2.99 -24.26 1.78
C LYS A 270 -2.12 -23.25 2.51
N ALA A 271 -2.26 -23.17 3.83
CA ALA A 271 -1.48 -22.22 4.61
C ALA A 271 -1.06 -22.74 5.98
N GLY A 272 0.14 -22.31 6.39
CA GLY A 272 0.64 -22.43 7.75
C GLY A 272 0.72 -21.07 8.41
N LEU A 273 0.31 -20.97 9.68
CA LEU A 273 0.41 -19.75 10.49
C LEU A 273 1.19 -20.00 11.78
N HIS A 274 2.15 -19.12 12.06
CA HIS A 274 2.85 -19.09 13.34
C HIS A 274 3.27 -17.66 13.67
N GLY A 275 3.45 -17.38 14.96
CA GLY A 275 3.88 -16.08 15.42
C GLY A 275 4.76 -16.18 16.65
N GLY A 276 5.76 -15.31 16.70
CA GLY A 276 6.79 -15.32 17.72
C GLY A 276 7.71 -14.11 17.62
N LYS A 277 8.76 -14.12 18.45
CA LYS A 277 9.83 -13.13 18.43
C LYS A 277 10.85 -13.49 17.36
N LEU A 278 11.38 -12.48 16.69
CA LEU A 278 12.40 -12.61 15.67
C LEU A 278 13.22 -11.33 15.60
N ILE A 279 14.34 -11.38 14.89
CA ILE A 279 15.18 -10.23 14.61
C ILE A 279 14.84 -9.68 13.22
N VAL A 280 14.55 -8.38 13.16
CA VAL A 280 14.38 -7.61 11.92
C VAL A 280 15.66 -6.83 11.66
N THR A 281 16.24 -6.93 10.48
CA THR A 281 17.44 -6.18 10.10
C THR A 281 17.44 -5.85 8.61
N GLU A 282 18.07 -4.73 8.25
CA GLU A 282 18.42 -4.43 6.87
C GLU A 282 19.62 -5.30 6.46
N VAL A 283 19.52 -5.96 5.30
CA VAL A 283 20.59 -6.77 4.71
C VAL A 283 20.88 -6.30 3.29
N GLY A 284 22.11 -6.59 2.82
CA GLY A 284 22.55 -6.29 1.46
C GLY A 284 23.19 -4.90 1.31
N THR A 285 24.12 -4.80 0.37
CA THR A 285 24.84 -3.55 0.04
C THR A 285 24.35 -2.95 -1.28
N VAL A 286 24.13 -3.79 -2.29
CA VAL A 286 23.62 -3.41 -3.61
C VAL A 286 22.09 -3.42 -3.65
N LYS A 287 21.48 -4.51 -3.16
CA LYS A 287 20.03 -4.65 -3.02
C LYS A 287 19.69 -4.71 -1.53
N LYS A 288 19.32 -3.56 -0.98
CA LYS A 288 18.94 -3.45 0.43
C LYS A 288 17.52 -3.95 0.64
N GLU A 289 17.36 -4.90 1.55
CA GLU A 289 16.06 -5.48 1.90
C GLU A 289 15.94 -5.64 3.41
N ILE A 290 14.71 -5.59 3.91
CA ILE A 290 14.44 -5.93 5.30
C ILE A 290 14.34 -7.45 5.39
N ALA A 291 15.28 -8.08 6.09
CA ALA A 291 15.26 -9.49 6.40
C ALA A 291 14.71 -9.75 7.80
N TYR A 292 14.07 -10.90 7.92
CA TYR A 292 13.60 -11.44 9.17
C TYR A 292 14.43 -12.68 9.48
N HIS A 293 15.11 -12.68 10.62
CA HIS A 293 15.93 -13.79 11.10
C HIS A 293 15.32 -14.35 12.38
N GLY A 294 15.20 -15.66 12.42
CA GLY A 294 14.68 -16.37 13.57
C GLY A 294 13.85 -17.56 13.15
N ASP A 295 13.57 -18.40 14.13
CA ASP A 295 12.89 -19.66 13.92
C ASP A 295 11.44 -19.51 13.46
N VAL A 296 10.81 -18.35 13.71
CA VAL A 296 9.40 -18.09 13.38
C VAL A 296 9.09 -18.36 11.91
N ILE A 297 9.94 -17.91 10.99
CA ILE A 297 9.71 -18.08 9.54
C ILE A 297 9.80 -19.55 9.16
N ASN A 298 10.88 -20.21 9.57
CA ASN A 298 11.13 -21.62 9.25
C ASN A 298 10.06 -22.53 9.84
N THR A 299 9.66 -22.28 11.09
CA THR A 299 8.56 -23.00 11.75
C THR A 299 7.25 -22.76 11.01
N THR A 300 6.96 -21.54 10.54
CA THR A 300 5.74 -21.28 9.74
C THR A 300 5.73 -22.06 8.43
N ALA A 301 6.83 -22.06 7.69
CA ALA A 301 6.98 -22.81 6.43
C ALA A 301 6.79 -24.33 6.66
N ARG A 302 7.37 -24.86 7.74
CA ARG A 302 7.24 -26.28 8.09
C ARG A 302 5.79 -26.63 8.47
N ILE A 303 5.10 -25.78 9.23
CA ILE A 303 3.67 -25.96 9.53
C ILE A 303 2.83 -25.96 8.25
N GLN A 304 3.13 -25.08 7.29
CA GLN A 304 2.46 -25.09 5.98
C GLN A 304 2.70 -26.41 5.24
N GLY A 305 3.94 -26.94 5.27
CA GLY A 305 4.29 -28.19 4.59
C GLY A 305 3.48 -29.40 5.08
N GLU A 306 3.11 -29.42 6.36
CA GLU A 306 2.32 -30.51 6.97
C GLU A 306 0.84 -30.50 6.56
N CYS A 307 0.35 -29.44 5.89
CA CYS A 307 -1.06 -29.33 5.48
C CYS A 307 -1.52 -30.51 4.61
N ASN A 308 -0.68 -30.98 3.69
CA ASN A 308 -1.00 -32.10 2.81
C ASN A 308 -1.12 -33.41 3.59
N LYS A 309 -0.22 -33.63 4.56
CA LYS A 309 -0.17 -34.85 5.38
C LYS A 309 -1.42 -35.02 6.24
N TYR A 310 -1.93 -33.91 6.79
CA TYR A 310 -3.11 -33.93 7.65
C TYR A 310 -4.41 -33.57 6.91
N GLU A 311 -4.35 -33.42 5.59
CA GLU A 311 -5.48 -33.05 4.73
C GLU A 311 -6.20 -31.76 5.18
N GLN A 312 -5.44 -30.81 5.72
CA GLN A 312 -5.98 -29.53 6.19
C GLN A 312 -5.55 -28.39 5.27
N SER A 313 -6.46 -27.44 5.05
CA SER A 313 -6.14 -26.24 4.27
C SER A 313 -5.48 -25.13 5.10
N LEU A 314 -5.63 -25.15 6.42
CA LEU A 314 -5.01 -24.19 7.33
C LEU A 314 -4.55 -24.88 8.61
N LEU A 315 -3.25 -24.79 8.89
CA LEU A 315 -2.64 -25.23 10.14
C LEU A 315 -2.05 -24.03 10.88
N ILE A 316 -2.23 -23.99 12.20
CA ILE A 316 -1.72 -22.93 13.07
C ILE A 316 -0.95 -23.51 14.25
N SER A 317 0.09 -22.84 14.72
CA SER A 317 0.78 -23.24 15.95
C SER A 317 -0.06 -22.98 17.20
N GLU A 318 0.15 -23.77 18.25
CA GLU A 318 -0.47 -23.55 19.55
C GLU A 318 -0.18 -22.15 20.11
N SER A 319 1.07 -21.71 20.00
CA SER A 319 1.52 -20.41 20.50
C SER A 319 0.74 -19.24 19.90
N LEU A 320 0.26 -19.38 18.66
CA LEU A 320 -0.56 -18.39 18.00
C LEU A 320 -2.03 -18.58 18.36
N TYR A 321 -2.52 -19.82 18.30
CA TYR A 321 -3.88 -20.18 18.70
C TYR A 321 -4.27 -19.63 20.09
N LYS A 322 -3.40 -19.81 21.09
CA LYS A 322 -3.61 -19.36 22.48
C LYS A 322 -3.78 -17.85 22.65
N THR A 323 -3.44 -17.06 21.64
CA THR A 323 -3.56 -15.58 21.66
C THR A 323 -4.76 -15.05 20.90
N MET A 324 -5.55 -15.93 20.31
CA MET A 324 -6.74 -15.58 19.52
C MET A 324 -8.00 -15.65 20.39
N TYR A 325 -8.99 -14.82 20.04
CA TYR A 325 -10.27 -14.71 20.77
C TYR A 325 -11.43 -14.79 19.78
N ASN A 326 -12.65 -15.10 20.25
CA ASN A 326 -13.87 -15.14 19.41
C ASN A 326 -13.74 -16.09 18.21
N LEU A 327 -13.31 -17.32 18.46
CA LEU A 327 -13.11 -18.36 17.43
C LEU A 327 -14.36 -19.21 17.15
N GLN A 328 -15.54 -18.83 17.66
CA GLN A 328 -16.80 -19.58 17.53
C GLN A 328 -17.22 -19.91 16.08
N LYS A 329 -16.70 -19.16 15.10
CA LYS A 329 -16.95 -19.39 13.66
C LYS A 329 -16.04 -20.47 13.05
N TYR A 330 -15.12 -21.02 13.83
CA TYR A 330 -14.13 -21.97 13.37
C TYR A 330 -14.22 -23.27 14.18
N ASP A 331 -14.22 -24.39 13.48
CA ASP A 331 -13.96 -25.72 14.03
C ASP A 331 -12.45 -25.87 14.16
N ILE A 332 -11.96 -25.95 15.40
CA ILE A 332 -10.53 -26.01 15.71
C ILE A 332 -10.21 -27.38 16.29
N LYS A 333 -9.41 -28.15 15.55
CA LYS A 333 -9.04 -29.52 15.92
C LYS A 333 -7.56 -29.58 16.24
N SER A 334 -7.21 -30.09 17.42
CA SER A 334 -5.82 -30.39 17.76
C SER A 334 -5.34 -31.53 16.88
N ILE A 335 -4.22 -31.34 16.19
CA ILE A 335 -3.55 -32.41 15.44
C ILE A 335 -2.51 -33.12 16.31
N GLY A 336 -2.01 -32.45 17.35
CA GLY A 336 -1.07 -32.98 18.32
C GLY A 336 0.30 -32.32 18.25
N GLU A 337 1.24 -32.90 19.00
CA GLU A 337 2.67 -32.55 18.99
C GLU A 337 3.35 -33.24 17.81
N ILE A 338 3.92 -32.46 16.89
CA ILE A 338 4.58 -33.00 15.70
C ILE A 338 6.06 -32.62 15.65
N PRO A 339 6.94 -33.53 15.22
CA PRO A 339 8.32 -33.17 14.92
C PRO A 339 8.33 -32.36 13.63
N LEU A 340 8.90 -31.16 13.69
CA LEU A 340 9.20 -30.39 12.48
C LEU A 340 10.65 -30.65 12.09
N LYS A 341 10.92 -30.88 10.80
CA LYS A 341 12.29 -31.16 10.32
C LYS A 341 13.26 -30.08 10.79
N GLY A 342 14.32 -30.45 11.52
CA GLY A 342 15.31 -29.49 12.04
C GLY A 342 14.82 -28.66 13.22
N LYS A 343 13.93 -29.22 14.04
CA LYS A 343 13.54 -28.75 15.38
C LYS A 343 13.77 -29.89 16.36
N GLU A 344 14.40 -29.59 17.49
CA GLU A 344 14.54 -30.54 18.59
C GLU A 344 13.23 -30.69 19.37
N GLU A 345 12.51 -29.58 19.56
CA GLU A 345 11.22 -29.56 20.26
C GLU A 345 10.04 -29.86 19.32
N LEU A 346 9.09 -30.66 19.83
CA LEU A 346 7.83 -30.90 19.16
C LEU A 346 6.97 -29.62 19.16
N VAL A 347 6.29 -29.36 18.05
CA VAL A 347 5.39 -28.22 17.92
C VAL A 347 3.95 -28.71 17.93
N LYS A 348 3.15 -28.20 18.88
CA LYS A 348 1.70 -28.39 18.87
C LYS A 348 1.07 -27.58 17.75
N ILE A 349 0.28 -28.24 16.91
CA ILE A 349 -0.45 -27.59 15.82
C ILE A 349 -1.94 -27.91 15.87
N TYR A 350 -2.72 -26.97 15.35
CA TYR A 350 -4.18 -27.04 15.28
C TYR A 350 -4.62 -26.82 13.84
N ALA A 351 -5.58 -27.63 13.40
CA ALA A 351 -6.33 -27.41 12.18
C ALA A 351 -7.44 -26.40 12.46
N VAL A 352 -7.64 -25.45 11.56
CA VAL A 352 -8.70 -24.45 11.67
C VAL A 352 -9.57 -24.56 10.44
N ASN A 353 -10.84 -24.92 10.61
CA ASN A 353 -11.84 -25.04 9.56
C ASN A 353 -12.96 -24.00 9.78
N LEU A 354 -13.41 -23.31 8.73
CA LEU A 354 -14.57 -22.42 8.82
C LEU A 354 -15.85 -23.26 8.87
N VAL A 355 -16.70 -23.00 9.86
CA VAL A 355 -18.01 -23.69 10.06
C VAL A 355 -19.04 -23.22 9.04
#